data_AF-A0A3D1D2Z3-F1
#
_entry.id   AF-A0A3D1D2Z3-F1
#
_cell.length_a   1.000
_cell.length_b   1.000
_cell.length_c   1.000
_cell.angle_alpha   90.00
_cell.angle_beta   90.00
_cell.angle_gamma   90.00
#
_symmetry.space_group_name_H-M   'P 1'
#
loop_
_entity.id
_entity.type
_entity.pdbx_description
1 polymer ?
#
loop_
_entity_poly.entity_id
_entity_poly.type
_entity_poly.pdbx_seq_one_letter_code
_entity_poly.pdbx_strand_id
1 'polypeptide(L)' 'MEPDKNGFFGQYGGAYIPEILYKVVHDLQDQYKEIIDSKEFQDEYELLLKDYVGRPSPLYYASRMSEKYA' A
#
# COMPACT_ATOMS: atom_id res chain seq x y z
N MET A 1 4.27 9.63 6.52
CA MET A 1 4.35 10.83 5.66
C MET A 1 3.10 10.76 4.83
N GLU A 2 2.14 11.66 5.05
CA GLU A 2 0.87 11.65 4.32
C GLU A 2 0.96 12.60 3.11
N PRO A 3 0.26 12.29 2.01
CA PRO A 3 0.13 13.24 0.92
C PRO A 3 -0.69 14.46 1.37
N ASP A 4 -0.58 15.56 0.63
CA ASP A 4 -1.49 16.68 0.82
C ASP A 4 -2.94 16.32 0.41
N LYS A 5 -3.86 17.27 0.61
CA LYS A 5 -5.29 17.09 0.26
C LYS A 5 -5.56 16.78 -1.22
N ASN A 6 -4.60 17.09 -2.09
CA ASN A 6 -4.69 16.87 -3.52
C ASN A 6 -3.95 15.58 -3.95
N GLY A 7 -3.38 14.82 -3.00
CA GLY A 7 -2.66 13.58 -3.28
C GLY A 7 -1.18 13.76 -3.62
N PHE A 8 -0.56 14.91 -3.31
CA PHE A 8 0.85 15.17 -3.62
C PHE A 8 1.79 14.92 -2.43
N PHE A 9 2.92 14.29 -2.72
CA PHE A 9 4.11 14.23 -1.88
C PHE A 9 5.14 15.24 -2.38
N GLY A 10 5.08 16.47 -1.87
CA GLY A 10 5.84 17.59 -2.42
C GLY A 10 5.36 17.93 -3.82
N GLN A 11 6.23 17.85 -4.83
CA GLN A 11 5.87 18.15 -6.22
C GLN A 11 5.39 16.93 -7.03
N TYR A 12 5.34 15.75 -6.42
CA TYR A 12 5.03 14.49 -7.11
C TYR A 12 3.74 13.89 -6.60
N GLY A 13 2.96 13.25 -7.48
CA GLY A 13 1.68 12.63 -7.14
C GLY A 13 0.50 13.38 -7.77
N GLY A 14 -0.61 13.43 -7.03
CA GLY A 14 -1.89 13.88 -7.54
C GLY A 14 -2.55 12.87 -8.48
N ALA A 15 -3.73 13.22 -8.99
CA ALA A 15 -4.49 12.39 -9.92
C ALA A 15 -4.78 13.16 -11.22
N TYR A 16 -3.95 12.93 -12.24
CA TYR A 16 -4.14 13.48 -13.59
C TYR A 16 -4.88 12.47 -14.46
N ILE A 17 -6.21 12.40 -14.28
CA ILE A 17 -7.09 11.43 -14.95
C ILE A 17 -8.16 12.14 -15.78
N PRO A 18 -8.70 11.48 -16.82
CA PRO A 18 -9.89 11.96 -17.53
C PRO A 18 -11.06 12.22 -16.57
N GLU A 19 -11.88 13.22 -16.88
CA GLU A 19 -13.06 13.61 -16.08
C GLU A 19 -14.00 12.43 -15.79
N ILE A 20 -14.18 11.54 -16.78
CA ILE A 20 -15.01 10.34 -16.65
C ILE A 20 -14.55 9.38 -15.54
N LEU A 21 -13.27 9.42 -15.14
CA LEU A 21 -12.70 8.59 -14.08
C LEU A 21 -12.69 9.29 -12.72
N TYR A 22 -12.95 10.60 -12.67
CA TYR A 22 -12.88 11.38 -11.44
C TYR A 22 -13.76 10.77 -10.34
N LYS A 23 -15.03 10.50 -10.67
CA LYS A 23 -15.98 9.92 -9.71
C LYS A 23 -15.52 8.56 -9.20
N VAL A 24 -15.07 7.67 -10.10
CA VAL A 24 -14.67 6.31 -9.72
C VAL A 24 -13.46 6.32 -8.78
N VAL A 25 -12.47 7.17 -9.05
CA VAL A 25 -11.27 7.28 -8.20
C VAL A 25 -11.61 7.88 -6.84
N HIS A 26 -12.48 8.89 -6.80
CA HIS A 26 -12.92 9.50 -5.55
C HIS A 26 -13.73 8.52 -4.70
N ASP A 27 -14.69 7.80 -5.30
CA ASP A 27 -15.49 6.80 -4.58
C ASP A 27 -14.57 5.69 -3.99
N LEU A 28 -13.59 5.22 -4.77
CA LEU A 28 -12.61 4.24 -4.29
C LEU A 28 -11.80 4.77 -3.11
N GLN A 29 -11.34 6.03 -3.17
CA GLN A 29 -10.58 6.64 -2.09
C GLN A 29 -11.39 6.72 -0.80
N ASP A 30 -12.66 7.13 -0.90
CA ASP A 30 -13.53 7.28 0.26
C ASP A 30 -13.82 5.93 0.90
N GLN A 31 -14.17 4.92 0.10
CA GLN A 31 -14.41 3.56 0.60
C GLN A 31 -13.15 2.93 1.18
N TYR A 32 -11.98 3.17 0.57
CA TYR A 32 -10.71 2.71 1.12
C TYR A 32 -10.44 3.29 2.51
N LYS A 33 -10.64 4.60 2.70
CA LYS A 33 -10.44 5.26 4.00
C LYS A 33 -11.39 4.75 5.07
N GLU A 34 -12.61 4.37 4.69
CA GLU A 34 -13.59 3.79 5.61
C GLU A 34 -13.20 2.37 6.04
N ILE A 35 -12.74 1.53 5.10
CA ILE A 35 -12.55 0.10 5.36
C ILE A 35 -11.15 -0.26 5.85
N ILE A 36 -10.11 0.50 5.48
CA ILE A 36 -8.72 0.10 5.70
C ILE A 36 -8.41 -0.09 7.18
N ASP A 37 -8.97 0.70 8.08
CA ASP A 37 -8.74 0.58 9.53
C ASP A 37 -9.82 -0.25 10.24
N SER A 38 -10.78 -0.80 9.51
CA SER A 38 -11.83 -1.65 10.09
C SER A 38 -11.23 -2.97 10.59
N LYS A 39 -11.72 -3.44 11.75
CA LYS A 39 -11.21 -4.65 12.37
C LYS A 39 -11.45 -5.87 11.50
N GLU A 40 -12.64 -5.96 10.91
CA GLU A 40 -13.05 -7.08 10.08
C GLU A 40 -12.15 -7.21 8.85
N PHE A 41 -11.82 -6.09 8.19
CA PHE A 41 -10.93 -6.09 7.03
C PHE A 41 -9.49 -6.45 7.41
N GLN A 42 -8.97 -5.89 8.50
CA GLN A 42 -7.62 -6.18 8.96
C GLN A 42 -7.45 -7.65 9.36
N ASP A 43 -8.42 -8.23 10.07
CA ASP A 43 -8.38 -9.64 10.47
C ASP A 43 -8.35 -10.58 9.24
N GLU A 44 -9.18 -10.31 8.22
CA GLU A 44 -9.19 -11.10 6.98
C GLU A 44 -7.90 -10.89 6.17
N TYR A 45 -7.44 -9.64 6.05
CA TYR A 45 -6.23 -9.30 5.31
C TYR A 45 -4.99 -9.98 5.93
N GLU A 46 -4.83 -9.92 7.25
CA GLU A 46 -3.73 -10.58 7.96
C GLU A 46 -3.79 -12.10 7.81
N LEU A 47 -4.98 -12.70 7.87
CA LEU A 47 -5.18 -14.13 7.65
C LEU A 47 -4.72 -14.54 6.25
N LEU A 48 -5.12 -13.79 5.22
CA LEU A 48 -4.69 -14.04 3.84
C LEU A 48 -3.17 -13.86 3.65
N LEU A 49 -2.59 -12.83 4.25
CA LEU A 49 -1.14 -12.62 4.22
C LEU A 49 -0.39 -13.82 4.81
N LYS A 50 -0.89 -14.37 5.91
CA LYS A 50 -0.25 -15.51 6.59
C LYS A 50 -0.49 -16.83 5.86
N ASP A 51 -1.76 -17.19 5.64
CA ASP A 51 -2.15 -18.55 5.27
C ASP A 51 -2.15 -18.77 3.75
N TYR A 52 -2.34 -17.71 2.96
CA TYR A 52 -2.33 -17.79 1.50
C TYR A 52 -1.02 -17.28 0.89
N VAL A 53 -0.55 -16.10 1.31
CA VAL A 53 0.68 -15.48 0.76
C VAL A 53 1.95 -16.01 1.43
N GLY A 54 1.88 -16.51 2.66
CA GLY A 54 3.03 -17.06 3.40
C GLY A 54 3.92 -16.00 4.06
N ARG A 55 3.34 -14.89 4.52
CA ARG A 55 4.03 -13.85 5.30
C ARG A 55 4.21 -14.29 6.78
N PRO A 56 5.21 -13.75 7.48
CA PRO A 56 6.25 -12.83 7.00
C PRO A 56 7.31 -13.55 6.15
N SER A 57 7.83 -12.87 5.13
CA SER A 57 8.99 -13.38 4.40
C SER A 57 10.24 -13.37 5.27
N PRO A 58 11.08 -14.42 5.22
CA PRO A 58 12.33 -14.43 5.97
C PRO A 58 13.28 -13.33 5.48
N LEU A 59 13.87 -12.59 6.41
CA LEU A 59 14.96 -11.67 6.12
C LEU A 59 16.28 -12.45 6.13
N TYR A 60 16.80 -12.76 4.94
CA TYR A 60 18.00 -13.58 4.78
C TYR A 60 19.28 -12.73 4.74
N TYR A 61 20.29 -13.12 5.52
CA TYR A 61 21.62 -12.52 5.46
C TYR A 61 22.47 -13.14 4.35
N ALA A 62 22.70 -12.38 3.28
CA ALA A 62 23.44 -12.83 2.10
C ALA A 62 24.97 -12.72 2.27
N SER A 63 25.55 -13.52 3.15
CA SER A 63 26.97 -13.43 3.57
C SER A 63 27.96 -13.30 2.41
N ARG A 64 27.87 -14.15 1.40
CA ARG A 64 28.78 -14.14 0.23
C ARG A 64 28.70 -12.86 -0.59
N MET A 65 27.50 -12.27 -0.69
CA MET A 65 27.30 -11.02 -1.42
C MET A 65 27.80 -9.84 -0.59
N SER A 66 27.53 -9.85 0.72
CA SER A 66 28.07 -8.87 1.66
C SER A 66 29.60 -8.84 1.63
N GLU A 67 30.27 -9.99 1.70
CA GLU A 67 31.73 -10.09 1.63
C GLU A 67 32.32 -9.55 0.32
N LYS A 68 31.59 -9.64 -0.80
CA LYS A 68 32.07 -9.20 -2.11
C LYS A 68 32.00 -7.68 -2.31
N TYR A 69 31.06 -7.00 -1.67
CA TYR A 69 30.76 -5.57 -1.90
C TYR A 69 30.84 -4.70 -0.64
N ALA A 70 31.36 -5.24 0.46
CA ALA A 70 31.64 -4.50 1.69
C ALA A 70 32.77 -3.49 1.51
#